data_AF-A0A081C503-F1
#
_entry.id   AF-A0A081C503-F1
#
_cell.length_a   1.000
_cell.length_b   1.000
_cell.length_c   1.000
_cell.angle_alpha   90.00
_cell.angle_beta   90.00
_cell.angle_gamma   90.00
#
_symmetry.space_group_name_H-M   'P 1'
#
loop_
_entity.id
_entity.type
_entity.pdbx_description
1 polymer ?
#
loop_
_entity_poly.entity_id
_entity_poly.type
_entity_poly.pdbx_seq_one_letter_code
_entity_poly.pdbx_strand_id
1 'polypeptide(L)'
;MNYWRMLLKWQIILKKRCSTLRANVMNDLRTSSHQMWRSKATLSQHCSAILILLPLAVLLVMNITFEPLVFSDAKDYFFRHGSEETGAVNLVTSIYLGYRAFDTLGETIVLMLSITGVIFLMGKPS
;
A
#
# COMPACT_ATOMS: atom_id res chain seq x y z
N MET A 1 54.53 -50.77 0.91
CA MET A 1 53.20 -51.21 1.40
C MET A 1 52.56 -50.04 2.14
N ASN A 2 51.82 -49.18 1.44
CA ASN A 2 51.50 -47.80 1.86
C ASN A 2 50.05 -47.62 2.36
N TYR A 3 49.43 -48.66 2.90
CA TYR A 3 48.04 -48.64 3.40
C TYR A 3 47.78 -47.55 4.45
N TRP A 4 48.79 -47.26 5.27
CA TRP A 4 48.74 -46.21 6.29
C TRP A 4 48.50 -44.80 5.70
N ARG A 5 49.14 -44.45 4.57
CA ARG A 5 48.89 -43.16 3.90
C ARG A 5 47.50 -43.10 3.27
N MET A 6 46.96 -44.26 2.86
CA MET A 6 45.63 -44.35 2.25
C MET A 6 44.52 -44.14 3.29
N LEU A 7 44.66 -44.72 4.48
CA LEU A 7 43.75 -44.52 5.60
C LEU A 7 43.72 -43.07 6.09
N LEU A 8 44.88 -42.42 6.17
CA LEU A 8 44.99 -41.01 6.54
C LEU A 8 44.29 -40.08 5.55
N LYS A 9 44.45 -40.32 4.24
CA LYS A 9 43.73 -39.56 3.21
C LYS A 9 42.21 -39.75 3.31
N TRP A 10 41.75 -40.97 3.59
CA TRP A 10 40.33 -41.28 3.74
C TRP A 10 39.68 -40.56 4.94
N GLN A 11 40.37 -40.51 6.07
CA GLN A 11 39.92 -39.77 7.26
C GLN A 11 39.76 -38.26 6.97
N ILE A 12 40.69 -37.66 6.22
CA ILE A 12 40.65 -36.25 5.86
C ILE A 12 39.47 -35.96 4.91
N ILE A 13 39.23 -36.83 3.92
CA ILE A 13 38.13 -36.68 2.96
C ILE A 13 36.77 -36.80 3.66
N LEU A 14 36.62 -37.77 4.57
CA LEU A 14 35.40 -37.96 5.35
C LEU A 14 35.09 -36.74 6.24
N LYS A 15 36.08 -36.22 6.96
CA LYS A 15 35.91 -35.01 7.78
C LYS A 15 35.50 -33.81 6.94
N LYS A 16 36.11 -33.63 5.77
CA LYS A 16 35.80 -32.51 4.86
C LYS A 16 34.39 -32.61 4.27
N ARG A 17 33.94 -33.82 3.91
CA ARG A 17 32.55 -34.04 3.47
C ARG A 17 31.54 -33.79 4.59
N CYS A 18 31.84 -34.24 5.81
CA CYS A 18 30.95 -34.07 6.96
C CYS A 18 30.79 -32.58 7.34
N SER A 19 31.88 -31.80 7.34
CA SER A 19 31.81 -30.36 7.61
C SER A 19 31.05 -29.59 6.52
N THR A 20 31.22 -29.97 5.24
CA THR A 20 30.54 -29.34 4.12
C THR A 20 29.04 -29.64 4.13
N LEU A 21 28.66 -30.90 4.44
CA LEU A 21 27.25 -31.29 4.61
C LEU A 21 26.59 -30.52 5.75
N ARG A 22 27.27 -30.40 6.90
CA ARG A 22 26.77 -29.61 8.03
C ARG A 22 26.58 -28.13 7.67
N ALA A 23 27.52 -27.54 6.95
CA ALA A 23 27.43 -26.16 6.51
C ALA A 23 26.28 -25.95 5.52
N ASN A 24 26.10 -26.86 4.56
CA ASN A 24 25.00 -26.78 3.58
C ASN A 24 23.64 -26.90 4.26
N VAL A 25 23.45 -27.88 5.14
CA VAL A 25 22.19 -28.04 5.90
C VAL A 25 21.88 -26.80 6.74
N MET A 26 22.90 -26.22 7.39
CA MET A 26 22.73 -25.04 8.22
C MET A 26 22.42 -23.78 7.40
N ASN A 27 22.98 -23.66 6.20
CA ASN A 27 22.63 -22.60 5.26
C ASN A 27 21.20 -22.75 4.73
N ASP A 28 20.75 -23.98 4.46
CA ASP A 28 19.39 -24.26 3.97
C ASP A 28 18.30 -23.96 5.00
N LEU A 29 18.57 -24.27 6.28
CA LEU A 29 17.68 -23.90 7.38
C LEU A 29 17.64 -22.39 7.60
N ARG A 30 18.77 -21.70 7.38
CA ARG A 30 18.85 -20.24 7.48
C ARG A 30 18.08 -19.56 6.34
N THR A 31 18.25 -19.99 5.10
CA THR A 31 17.52 -19.42 3.95
C THR A 31 16.01 -19.67 4.06
N SER A 32 15.60 -20.87 4.50
CA SER A 32 14.20 -21.22 4.72
C SER A 32 13.54 -20.37 5.81
N SER A 33 14.24 -20.14 6.93
CA SER A 33 13.70 -19.30 8.01
C SER A 33 13.60 -17.82 7.61
N HIS A 34 14.56 -17.29 6.85
CA HIS A 34 14.47 -15.94 6.29
C HIS A 34 13.37 -15.79 5.23
N GLN A 35 13.19 -16.76 4.33
CA GLN A 35 12.07 -16.76 3.38
C GLN A 35 10.72 -16.77 4.10
N MET A 36 10.59 -17.60 5.15
CA MET A 36 9.37 -17.69 5.93
C MET A 36 9.07 -16.40 6.70
N TRP A 37 10.10 -15.73 7.26
CA TRP A 37 9.95 -14.43 7.91
C TRP A 37 9.53 -13.33 6.92
N ARG A 38 10.11 -13.31 5.71
CA ARG A 38 9.76 -12.33 4.67
C ARG A 38 8.33 -12.51 4.18
N SER A 39 7.86 -13.75 3.96
CA SER A 39 6.46 -14.00 3.54
C SER A 39 5.43 -13.65 4.62
N LYS A 40 5.74 -13.91 5.91
CA LYS A 40 4.84 -13.52 7.01
C LYS A 40 4.73 -12.01 7.18
N ALA A 41 5.83 -11.27 6.97
CA ALA A 41 5.85 -9.82 7.07
C ALA A 41 5.03 -9.14 5.95
N THR A 42 5.14 -9.60 4.70
CA THR A 42 4.34 -9.06 3.59
C THR A 42 2.86 -9.39 3.73
N LEU A 43 2.50 -10.60 4.16
CA LEU A 43 1.09 -10.95 4.42
C LEU A 43 0.47 -10.08 5.53
N SER A 44 1.21 -9.81 6.61
CA SER A 44 0.75 -8.93 7.70
C SER A 44 0.53 -7.48 7.24
N GLN A 45 1.37 -6.98 6.34
CA GLN A 45 1.27 -5.60 5.83
C GLN A 45 0.01 -5.41 4.97
N HIS A 46 -0.31 -6.35 4.08
CA HIS A 46 -1.51 -6.25 3.23
C HIS A 46 -2.80 -6.31 4.07
N CYS A 47 -2.85 -7.18 5.08
CA CYS A 47 -4.01 -7.26 5.99
C CYS A 47 -4.20 -5.95 6.78
N SER A 48 -3.12 -5.30 7.22
CA SER A 48 -3.20 -4.03 7.95
C SER A 48 -3.71 -2.87 7.08
N ALA A 49 -3.30 -2.82 5.81
CA ALA A 49 -3.75 -1.81 4.88
C ALA A 49 -5.26 -1.95 4.57
N ILE A 50 -5.73 -3.18 4.34
CA ILE A 50 -7.15 -3.46 4.07
C ILE A 50 -8.02 -3.10 5.28
N LEU A 51 -7.55 -3.39 6.51
CA LEU A 51 -8.27 -3.10 7.75
C LEU A 51 -8.50 -1.60 7.96
N ILE A 52 -7.62 -0.72 7.47
CA ILE A 52 -7.73 0.73 7.62
C ILE A 52 -8.45 1.35 6.41
N LEU A 53 -8.10 0.94 5.20
CA LEU A 53 -8.61 1.55 3.97
C LEU A 53 -10.07 1.22 3.70
N LEU A 54 -10.53 0.01 4.03
CA LEU A 54 -11.88 -0.44 3.76
C LEU A 54 -12.95 0.30 4.61
N PRO A 55 -12.81 0.42 5.94
CA PRO A 55 -13.77 1.22 6.73
C PRO A 55 -13.69 2.71 6.42
N LEU A 56 -12.51 3.24 6.08
CA LEU A 56 -12.37 4.64 5.65
C LEU A 56 -13.13 4.91 4.33
N ALA A 57 -13.00 4.00 3.36
CA ALA A 57 -13.72 4.09 2.09
C ALA A 57 -15.24 3.96 2.30
N VAL A 58 -15.70 3.04 3.15
CA VAL A 58 -17.12 2.90 3.50
C VAL A 58 -17.63 4.16 4.20
N LEU A 59 -16.90 4.72 5.15
CA LEU A 59 -17.28 5.94 5.84
C LEU A 59 -17.40 7.14 4.90
N LEU A 60 -16.49 7.26 3.93
CA LEU A 60 -16.57 8.25 2.86
C LEU A 60 -17.83 8.07 2.02
N VAL A 61 -18.09 6.86 1.51
CA VAL A 61 -19.27 6.59 0.67
C VAL A 61 -20.58 6.84 1.43
N MET A 62 -20.65 6.47 2.71
CA MET A 62 -21.84 6.68 3.53
C MET A 62 -22.09 8.16 3.87
N ASN A 63 -21.04 8.99 3.94
CA ASN A 63 -21.17 10.44 4.20
C ASN A 63 -21.36 11.27 2.94
N ILE A 64 -21.26 10.69 1.73
CA ILE A 64 -21.67 11.38 0.51
C ILE A 64 -23.19 11.23 0.39
N THR A 65 -23.91 11.95 1.23
CA THR A 65 -25.36 12.12 1.06
C THR A 65 -25.58 13.03 -0.15
N PHE A 66 -25.81 12.42 -1.31
CA PHE A 66 -26.38 13.12 -2.46
C PHE A 66 -27.85 13.39 -2.16
N GLU A 67 -28.14 14.41 -1.36
CA GLU A 67 -29.47 15.02 -1.30
C GLU A 67 -29.80 15.53 -2.71
N PRO A 68 -30.82 15.00 -3.40
CA PRO A 68 -31.25 15.53 -4.69
C PRO A 68 -31.93 16.87 -4.42
N LEU A 69 -31.12 17.92 -4.38
CA LEU A 69 -31.55 19.29 -4.21
C LEU A 69 -32.56 19.62 -5.33
N VAL A 70 -33.84 19.67 -4.97
CA VAL A 70 -34.88 20.25 -5.80
C VAL A 70 -34.41 21.68 -6.10
N PHE A 71 -34.00 21.94 -7.36
CA PHE A 71 -33.24 23.13 -7.77
C PHE A 71 -33.87 24.48 -7.40
N SER A 72 -35.17 24.48 -7.07
CA SER A 72 -35.92 25.61 -6.54
C SER A 72 -35.45 26.03 -5.14
N ASP A 73 -35.47 25.10 -4.17
CA ASP A 73 -35.20 25.41 -2.76
C ASP A 73 -33.71 25.58 -2.47
N ALA A 74 -32.87 24.86 -3.21
CA ALA A 74 -31.42 24.98 -3.09
C ALA A 74 -30.90 26.35 -3.52
N LYS A 75 -31.48 26.92 -4.60
CA LYS A 75 -31.13 28.26 -5.07
C LYS A 75 -31.46 29.31 -4.01
N ASP A 76 -32.65 29.25 -3.44
CA ASP A 76 -33.08 30.20 -2.40
C ASP A 76 -32.26 30.04 -1.12
N TYR A 77 -31.89 28.80 -0.77
CA TYR A 77 -31.00 28.52 0.36
C TYR A 77 -29.61 29.15 0.17
N PHE A 78 -28.96 28.93 -0.98
CA PHE A 78 -27.67 29.54 -1.28
C PHE A 78 -27.77 31.07 -1.41
N PHE A 79 -28.86 31.61 -1.95
CA PHE A 79 -29.06 33.05 -2.07
C PHE A 79 -29.18 33.74 -0.70
N ARG A 80 -29.85 33.10 0.27
CA ARG A 80 -30.05 33.66 1.61
C ARG A 80 -28.87 33.42 2.55
N HIS A 81 -28.25 32.24 2.54
CA HIS A 81 -27.21 31.85 3.51
C HIS A 81 -25.80 31.86 2.92
N GLY A 82 -25.63 31.80 1.59
CA GLY A 82 -24.32 31.66 0.95
C GLY A 82 -23.39 32.85 1.17
N SER A 83 -23.93 34.08 1.30
CA SER A 83 -23.12 35.28 1.58
C SER A 83 -22.62 35.32 3.03
N GLU A 84 -23.40 34.78 3.97
CA GLU A 84 -23.09 34.77 5.42
C GLU A 84 -22.18 33.61 5.81
N GLU A 85 -22.36 32.43 5.21
CA GLU A 85 -21.56 31.23 5.51
C GLU A 85 -20.18 31.22 4.82
N THR A 86 -20.04 31.86 3.66
CA THR A 86 -18.78 31.85 2.88
C THR A 86 -18.04 33.17 2.86
N GLY A 87 -18.67 34.26 3.31
CA GLY A 87 -18.10 35.62 3.30
C GLY A 87 -17.85 36.21 1.91
N ALA A 88 -18.24 35.52 0.84
CA ALA A 88 -18.06 35.99 -0.53
C ALA A 88 -19.26 36.84 -0.96
N VAL A 89 -18.98 38.08 -1.40
CA VAL A 89 -20.00 39.03 -1.92
C VAL A 89 -20.66 38.52 -3.21
N ASN A 90 -20.00 37.61 -3.93
CA ASN A 90 -20.52 37.02 -5.16
C ASN A 90 -20.95 35.56 -4.95
N LEU A 91 -22.27 35.33 -5.09
CA LEU A 91 -22.93 34.04 -4.97
C LEU A 91 -22.40 32.97 -5.94
N VAL A 92 -21.96 33.36 -7.14
CA VAL A 92 -21.41 32.40 -8.12
C VAL A 92 -20.07 31.86 -7.63
N THR A 93 -19.24 32.72 -7.04
CA THR A 93 -17.91 32.35 -6.56
C THR A 93 -17.99 31.50 -5.29
N SER A 94 -18.97 31.75 -4.41
CA SER A 94 -19.20 30.90 -3.22
C SER A 94 -19.64 29.48 -3.58
N ILE A 95 -20.46 29.31 -4.61
CA ILE A 95 -20.87 27.98 -5.09
C ILE A 95 -19.69 27.24 -5.73
N TYR A 96 -18.88 27.93 -6.55
CA TYR A 96 -17.72 27.32 -7.21
C TYR A 96 -16.61 26.92 -6.22
N LEU A 97 -16.24 27.80 -5.28
CA LEU A 97 -15.15 27.55 -4.33
C LEU A 97 -15.58 26.81 -3.06
N GLY A 98 -16.83 26.95 -2.62
CA GLY A 98 -17.34 26.33 -1.40
C GLY A 98 -17.93 24.94 -1.63
N TYR A 99 -18.86 24.82 -2.58
CA TYR A 99 -19.66 23.60 -2.75
C TYR A 99 -19.12 22.66 -3.83
N ARG A 100 -18.38 23.15 -4.83
CA ARG A 100 -17.83 22.33 -5.93
C ARG A 100 -16.30 22.15 -5.91
N ALA A 101 -15.60 22.69 -4.91
CA ALA A 101 -14.13 22.52 -4.82
C ALA A 101 -13.69 21.06 -4.71
N PHE A 102 -14.49 20.21 -4.03
CA PHE A 102 -14.20 18.79 -3.87
C PHE A 102 -14.22 18.00 -5.19
N ASP A 103 -14.98 18.45 -6.19
CA ASP A 103 -15.06 17.80 -7.51
C ASP A 103 -13.71 17.88 -8.24
N THR A 104 -13.16 19.09 -8.39
CA THR A 104 -11.86 19.34 -9.05
C THR A 104 -10.65 18.80 -8.26
N LEU A 105 -10.70 18.84 -6.92
CA LEU A 105 -9.66 18.26 -6.07
C LEU A 105 -9.69 16.72 -6.15
N GLY A 106 -10.89 16.13 -6.20
CA GLY A 106 -11.08 14.69 -6.38
C GLY A 106 -10.47 14.18 -7.68
N GLU A 107 -10.75 14.84 -8.80
CA GLU A 107 -10.15 14.52 -10.10
C GLU A 107 -8.62 14.54 -10.05
N THR A 108 -8.04 15.57 -9.43
CA THR A 108 -6.58 15.72 -9.31
C THR A 108 -5.95 14.61 -8.46
N ILE A 109 -6.58 14.22 -7.35
CA ILE A 109 -6.12 13.14 -6.47
C ILE A 109 -6.11 11.80 -7.22
N VAL A 110 -7.17 11.48 -7.96
CA VAL A 110 -7.26 10.24 -8.75
C VAL A 110 -6.16 10.17 -9.81
N LEU A 111 -5.89 11.27 -10.50
CA LEU A 111 -4.82 11.36 -11.49
C LEU A 111 -3.43 11.18 -10.84
N MET A 112 -3.18 11.85 -9.71
CA MET A 112 -1.91 11.72 -8.99
C MET A 112 -1.67 10.29 -8.48
N LEU A 113 -2.73 9.63 -7.99
CA LEU A 113 -2.67 8.24 -7.55
C LEU A 113 -2.38 7.29 -8.71
N SER A 114 -3.00 7.53 -9.87
CA SER A 114 -2.80 6.75 -11.10
C SER A 114 -1.35 6.84 -11.59
N ILE A 115 -0.77 8.04 -11.64
CA ILE A 115 0.64 8.25 -12.02
C ILE A 115 1.58 7.54 -11.03
N THR A 116 1.33 7.70 -9.73
CA THR A 116 2.13 7.06 -8.68
C THR A 116 2.06 5.53 -8.77
N GLY A 117 0.87 4.98 -9.03
CA GLY A 117 0.66 3.55 -9.23
C GLY A 117 1.42 3.01 -10.44
N VAL A 118 1.44 3.74 -11.56
CA VAL A 118 2.20 3.37 -12.76
C VAL A 118 3.71 3.38 -12.48
N ILE A 119 4.22 4.41 -11.81
CA ILE A 119 5.65 4.50 -11.44
C ILE A 119 6.04 3.34 -10.53
N PHE A 120 5.21 3.02 -9.53
CA PHE A 120 5.45 1.90 -8.62
C PHE A 120 5.49 0.56 -9.35
N LEU A 121 4.58 0.33 -10.31
CA LEU A 121 4.54 -0.90 -11.10
C LEU A 121 5.77 -1.02 -12.03
N MET A 122 6.18 0.07 -12.67
CA MET A 122 7.37 0.11 -13.53
C MET A 122 8.68 0.01 -12.74
N GLY A 123 8.72 0.50 -11.50
CA GLY A 123 9.90 0.53 -10.64
C GLY A 123 10.30 -0.81 -10.03
N LYS A 124 9.57 -1.92 -10.28
CA LYS A 124 9.98 -3.25 -9.84
C LYS A 124 11.02 -3.82 -10.82
N PRO A 125 12.34 -3.82 -10.52
CA PRO A 125 13.29 -4.51 -11.38
C PRO A 125 12.89 -5.99 -11.49
N SER A 126 12.94 -6.51 -12.73
CA SER A 126 12.78 -7.93 -13.02
C SER A 126 13.95 -8.72 -12.45
#